data_AF-A0A4D4MM42-F1
#
_entry.id   AF-A0A4D4MM42-F1
#
_cell.length_a   1.000
_cell.length_b   1.000
_cell.length_c   1.000
_cell.angle_alpha   90.00
_cell.angle_beta   90.00
_cell.angle_gamma   90.00
#
_symmetry.space_group_name_H-M   'P 1'
#
loop_
_entity.id
_entity.type
_entity.pdbx_description
1 polymer ?
#
loop_
_entity_poly.entity_id
_entity_poly.type
_entity_poly.pdbx_seq_one_letter_code
_entity_poly.pdbx_strand_id
1 'polypeptide(L)'
;MNRDPSADGAFDGPDNITVSPYGGLVIAEDGEGVQHLFGATDSGRTYPIARNDLALTPAAAAAGGTEAEPSYSEFTGVTFSPDGRTLFANIQDPGIMLAITGPWKRQKRG
;
A
#
# COMPACT_ATOMS: atom_id res chain seq x y z
N MET A 1 3.15 -13.99 -6.32
CA MET A 1 2.05 -14.84 -5.84
C MET A 1 2.30 -15.22 -4.40
N ASN A 2 1.71 -14.42 -3.52
CA ASN A 2 1.54 -14.78 -2.13
C ASN A 2 0.73 -16.09 -2.08
N ARG A 3 1.20 -17.07 -1.28
CA ARG A 3 0.55 -18.40 -1.22
C ARG A 3 -0.69 -18.40 -0.32
N ASP A 4 -0.80 -17.40 0.54
CA ASP A 4 -1.96 -17.16 1.41
C ASP A 4 -2.30 -15.66 1.34
N PRO A 5 -3.06 -15.23 0.32
CA PRO A 5 -3.41 -13.82 0.13
C PRO A 5 -4.22 -13.23 1.28
N SER A 6 -4.87 -14.08 2.10
CA SER A 6 -5.70 -13.65 3.23
C SER A 6 -4.89 -13.27 4.48
N ALA A 7 -3.62 -13.66 4.53
CA ALA A 7 -2.73 -13.42 5.65
C ALA A 7 -1.62 -12.42 5.30
N ASP A 8 -1.14 -11.69 6.32
CA ASP A 8 0.07 -10.88 6.17
C ASP A 8 1.24 -11.79 5.79
N GLY A 9 1.94 -11.45 4.70
CA GLY A 9 2.92 -12.34 4.10
C GLY A 9 3.83 -11.66 3.10
N ALA A 10 4.18 -12.40 2.04
CA ALA A 10 4.93 -11.81 0.94
C ALA A 10 4.04 -10.83 0.18
N PHE A 11 4.59 -9.68 -0.18
CA PHE A 11 3.95 -8.69 -1.04
C PHE A 11 3.51 -9.31 -2.39
N ASP A 12 2.34 -8.92 -2.89
CA ASP A 12 1.73 -9.43 -4.12
C ASP A 12 1.11 -8.33 -4.97
N GLY A 13 1.10 -8.53 -6.29
CA GLY A 13 0.49 -7.58 -7.23
C GLY A 13 1.01 -6.14 -7.16
N PRO A 14 2.33 -5.86 -7.22
CA PRO A 14 2.80 -4.47 -7.24
C PRO A 14 2.33 -3.76 -8.52
N ASP A 15 1.63 -2.64 -8.37
CA ASP A 15 1.13 -1.84 -9.50
C ASP A 15 1.76 -0.43 -9.49
N ASN A 16 1.24 0.48 -8.66
CA ASN A 16 1.66 1.88 -8.70
C ASN A 16 2.92 2.13 -7.87
N ILE A 17 3.81 2.98 -8.37
CA ILE A 17 5.09 3.29 -7.71
C ILE A 17 5.37 4.79 -7.69
N THR A 18 6.09 5.25 -6.66
CA THR A 18 6.69 6.58 -6.62
C THR A 18 8.08 6.56 -6.01
N VAL A 19 8.90 7.54 -6.37
CA VAL A 19 10.22 7.71 -5.78
C VAL A 19 10.08 8.41 -4.43
N SER A 20 10.68 7.83 -3.40
CA SER A 20 10.75 8.51 -2.11
C SER A 20 11.75 9.67 -2.18
N PRO A 21 11.41 10.88 -1.70
CA PRO A 21 12.36 11.98 -1.51
C PRO A 21 13.55 11.60 -0.60
N TYR A 22 13.39 10.52 0.17
CA TYR A 22 14.37 10.00 1.11
C TYR A 22 15.22 8.86 0.53
N GLY A 23 15.03 8.53 -0.75
CA GLY A 23 15.69 7.43 -1.46
C GLY A 23 14.89 6.13 -1.41
N GLY A 24 15.01 5.34 -2.48
CA GLY A 24 14.19 4.14 -2.69
C GLY A 24 12.84 4.43 -3.34
N LEU A 25 11.98 3.43 -3.37
CA LEU A 25 10.64 3.47 -3.94
C LEU A 25 9.59 3.27 -2.84
N VAL A 26 8.39 3.79 -3.09
CA VAL A 26 7.15 3.37 -2.45
C VAL A 26 6.30 2.71 -3.52
N ILE A 27 5.71 1.57 -3.19
CA ILE A 27 4.97 0.69 -4.08
C ILE A 27 3.60 0.45 -3.43
N ALA A 28 2.55 0.51 -4.24
CA ALA A 28 1.20 0.09 -3.89
C ALA A 28 0.87 -1.25 -4.54
N GLU A 29 0.11 -2.04 -3.81
CA GLU A 29 -0.39 -3.33 -4.25
C GLU A 29 -1.81 -3.24 -4.81
N ASP A 30 -2.00 -3.98 -5.88
CA ASP A 30 -3.26 -4.48 -6.46
C ASP A 30 -3.16 -6.01 -6.57
N GLY A 31 -3.05 -6.65 -5.40
CA GLY A 31 -2.94 -8.09 -5.26
C GLY A 31 -4.27 -8.76 -4.92
N GLU A 32 -4.24 -10.06 -4.71
CA GLU A 32 -5.36 -10.75 -4.05
C GLU A 32 -5.25 -10.58 -2.53
N GLY A 33 -6.35 -10.28 -1.86
CA GLY A 33 -6.42 -10.25 -0.39
C GLY A 33 -5.90 -8.96 0.25
N VAL A 34 -4.94 -9.06 1.18
CA VAL A 34 -4.45 -7.90 1.97
C VAL A 34 -3.59 -6.98 1.11
N GLN A 35 -3.92 -5.69 1.12
CA GLN A 35 -3.25 -4.68 0.30
C GLN A 35 -2.33 -3.78 1.12
N HIS A 36 -1.11 -3.56 0.63
CA HIS A 36 -0.11 -2.75 1.31
C HIS A 36 0.38 -1.57 0.48
N LEU A 37 0.79 -0.54 1.21
CA LEU A 37 1.88 0.33 0.79
C LEU A 37 3.16 -0.22 1.40
N PHE A 38 4.19 -0.40 0.58
CA PHE A 38 5.50 -0.82 1.07
C PHE A 38 6.62 -0.05 0.39
N GLY A 39 7.72 0.11 1.11
CA GLY A 39 8.92 0.73 0.60
C GLY A 39 9.90 -0.31 0.08
N ALA A 40 10.68 0.06 -0.92
CA ALA A 40 11.84 -0.71 -1.39
C ALA A 40 13.10 0.17 -1.31
N THR A 41 14.15 -0.31 -0.66
CA THR A 41 15.43 0.40 -0.59
C THR A 41 16.24 0.23 -1.88
N ASP A 42 17.31 1.02 -2.03
CA ASP A 42 18.29 0.88 -3.12
C ASP A 42 18.95 -0.51 -3.16
N SER A 43 19.03 -1.19 -2.02
CA SER A 43 19.51 -2.57 -1.90
C SER A 43 18.47 -3.65 -2.22
N GLY A 44 17.25 -3.29 -2.58
CA GLY A 44 16.16 -4.23 -2.87
C GLY A 44 15.46 -4.81 -1.63
N ARG A 45 15.80 -4.34 -0.42
CA ARG A 45 15.06 -4.72 0.80
C ARG A 45 13.73 -4.01 0.82
N THR A 46 12.65 -4.76 1.04
CA THR A 46 11.30 -4.21 1.21
C THR A 46 10.93 -4.04 2.69
N TYR A 47 10.03 -3.11 2.99
CA TYR A 47 9.49 -2.89 4.34
C TYR A 47 8.06 -2.34 4.27
N PRO A 48 7.15 -2.75 5.18
CA PRO A 48 5.78 -2.27 5.16
C PRO A 48 5.70 -0.79 5.58
N ILE A 49 4.77 -0.05 4.96
CA ILE A 49 4.43 1.33 5.30
C ILE A 49 3.02 1.39 5.89
N ALA A 50 2.05 0.77 5.22
CA ALA A 50 0.66 0.72 5.65
C ALA A 50 -0.03 -0.53 5.10
N ARG A 51 -1.10 -0.94 5.76
CA ARG A 51 -2.04 -1.98 5.33
C ARG A 51 -3.43 -1.36 5.21
N ASN A 52 -4.17 -1.71 4.16
CA ASN A 52 -5.57 -1.31 4.04
C ASN A 52 -6.48 -2.32 4.74
N ASP A 53 -7.12 -1.90 5.84
CA ASP A 53 -8.12 -2.69 6.59
C ASP A 53 -9.55 -2.13 6.43
N LEU A 54 -9.79 -1.31 5.40
CA LEU A 54 -11.11 -0.75 5.15
C LEU A 54 -12.03 -1.76 4.44
N ALA A 55 -12.69 -2.61 5.23
CA ALA A 55 -13.67 -3.60 4.76
C ALA A 55 -15.08 -3.03 4.49
N LEU A 56 -15.29 -1.72 4.66
CA LEU A 56 -16.63 -1.13 4.86
C LEU A 56 -17.37 -0.72 3.58
N THR A 57 -17.09 -1.33 2.41
CA THR A 57 -17.65 -0.85 1.14
C THR A 57 -18.38 -1.93 0.32
N PRO A 58 -19.36 -1.54 -0.53
CA PRO A 58 -19.90 -2.43 -1.56
C PRO A 58 -18.82 -2.99 -2.50
N ALA A 59 -17.68 -2.31 -2.61
CA ALA A 59 -16.54 -2.78 -3.37
C ALA A 59 -15.76 -3.90 -2.66
N ALA A 60 -15.72 -3.93 -1.32
CA ALA A 60 -15.27 -5.12 -0.60
C ALA A 60 -16.16 -6.33 -0.96
N ALA A 61 -17.49 -6.15 -0.99
CA ALA A 61 -18.38 -7.20 -1.49
C ALA A 61 -18.13 -7.55 -2.98
N ALA A 62 -17.82 -6.57 -3.83
CA ALA A 62 -17.50 -6.78 -5.25
C ALA A 62 -16.16 -7.49 -5.48
N ALA A 63 -15.17 -7.25 -4.61
CA ALA A 63 -13.90 -7.96 -4.52
C ALA A 63 -14.02 -9.31 -3.79
N GLY A 64 -15.23 -9.84 -3.62
CA GLY A 64 -15.50 -11.17 -3.09
C GLY A 64 -15.52 -11.30 -1.56
N GLY A 65 -15.44 -10.19 -0.83
CA GLY A 65 -15.42 -10.18 0.63
C GLY A 65 -16.78 -10.39 1.28
N THR A 66 -16.79 -11.02 2.46
CA THR A 66 -17.95 -11.16 3.36
C THR A 66 -17.62 -10.62 4.76
N GLU A 67 -18.60 -10.51 5.66
CA GLU A 67 -18.32 -10.14 7.06
C GLU A 67 -17.40 -11.16 7.76
N ALA A 68 -17.45 -12.44 7.38
CA ALA A 68 -16.61 -13.50 7.94
C ALA A 68 -15.22 -13.54 7.29
N GLU A 69 -15.13 -13.13 6.02
CA GLU A 69 -13.94 -13.16 5.17
C GLU A 69 -13.83 -11.83 4.42
N PRO A 70 -13.39 -10.74 5.06
CA PRO A 70 -13.36 -9.43 4.44
C PRO A 70 -12.34 -9.37 3.30
N SER A 71 -12.63 -8.54 2.29
CA SER A 71 -11.68 -8.14 1.25
C SER A 71 -11.42 -6.64 1.33
N TYR A 72 -10.30 -6.21 0.75
CA TYR A 72 -9.80 -4.85 0.85
C TYR A 72 -9.45 -4.33 -0.53
N SER A 73 -9.91 -3.12 -0.86
CA SER A 73 -9.55 -2.46 -2.13
C SER A 73 -8.06 -2.17 -2.20
N GLU A 74 -7.51 -2.18 -3.42
CA GLU A 74 -6.11 -1.81 -3.69
C GLU A 74 -5.74 -0.42 -3.20
N PHE A 75 -4.44 -0.21 -3.00
CA PHE A 75 -3.88 1.12 -2.96
C PHE A 75 -3.56 1.59 -4.38
N THR A 76 -3.81 2.85 -4.68
CA THR A 76 -3.54 3.42 -6.01
C THR A 76 -3.06 4.87 -5.89
N GLY A 77 -2.47 5.42 -6.96
CA GLY A 77 -2.17 6.84 -7.06
C GLY A 77 -1.19 7.36 -6.01
N VAL A 78 -0.08 6.64 -5.78
CA VAL A 78 0.91 7.01 -4.75
C VAL A 78 1.81 8.15 -5.21
N THR A 79 1.98 9.20 -4.40
CA THR A 79 2.92 10.28 -4.70
C THR A 79 3.29 11.10 -3.46
N PHE A 80 4.52 11.60 -3.40
CA PHE A 80 4.92 12.54 -2.35
C PHE A 80 4.54 13.98 -2.70
N SER A 81 4.21 14.78 -1.68
CA SER A 81 4.15 16.23 -1.79
C SER A 81 5.51 16.81 -2.23
N PRO A 82 5.53 17.99 -2.87
CA PRO A 82 6.79 18.62 -3.29
C PRO A 82 7.79 18.88 -2.16
N ASP A 83 7.31 19.08 -0.93
CA ASP A 83 8.16 19.25 0.26
C ASP A 83 8.58 17.92 0.91
N GLY A 84 8.11 16.79 0.38
CA GLY A 84 8.38 15.44 0.83
C GLY A 84 7.74 15.05 2.17
N ARG A 85 6.90 15.90 2.77
CA ARG A 85 6.36 15.69 4.12
C ARG A 85 5.09 14.85 4.16
N THR A 86 4.40 14.74 3.03
CA THR A 86 3.15 14.00 2.92
C THR A 86 3.25 13.00 1.78
N LEU A 87 2.95 11.74 2.07
CA LEU A 87 2.67 10.74 1.04
C LEU A 87 1.16 10.73 0.81
N PHE A 88 0.75 11.02 -0.41
CA PHE A 88 -0.62 10.80 -0.86
C PHE A 88 -0.73 9.39 -1.45
N ALA A 89 -1.81 8.71 -1.12
CA ALA A 89 -2.21 7.44 -1.71
C ALA A 89 -3.73 7.35 -1.66
N ASN A 90 -4.30 6.58 -2.56
CA ASN A 90 -5.73 6.40 -2.66
C ASN A 90 -6.10 4.96 -2.32
N ILE A 91 -7.29 4.76 -1.77
CA ILE A 91 -8.00 3.49 -1.80
C ILE A 91 -8.95 3.57 -2.99
N GLN A 92 -8.73 2.74 -4.01
CA GLN A 92 -9.39 2.86 -5.33
C GLN A 92 -10.92 2.89 -5.18
N ASP A 93 -11.48 1.92 -4.45
CA ASP A 93 -12.89 1.89 -4.11
C ASP A 93 -13.08 2.02 -2.59
N PRO A 94 -13.78 3.07 -2.12
CA PRO A 94 -14.81 3.84 -2.84
C PRO A 94 -14.27 5.19 -3.37
N GLY A 95 -12.96 5.30 -3.62
CA GLY A 95 -12.33 6.54 -4.05
C GLY A 95 -11.93 7.46 -2.89
N ILE A 96 -11.16 6.93 -1.93
CA ILE A 96 -10.69 7.70 -0.78
C ILE A 96 -9.25 8.13 -1.00
N MET A 97 -8.97 9.42 -0.85
CA MET A 97 -7.59 9.93 -0.82
C MET A 97 -7.11 10.06 0.63
N LEU A 98 -5.94 9.48 0.91
CA LEU A 98 -5.26 9.56 2.19
C LEU A 98 -4.09 10.54 2.10
N ALA A 99 -3.98 11.42 3.09
CA ALA A 99 -2.80 12.24 3.32
C ALA A 99 -2.00 11.66 4.49
N ILE A 100 -0.95 10.90 4.18
CA ILE A 100 -0.16 10.17 5.16
C ILE A 100 1.03 11.03 5.56
N THR A 101 1.04 11.45 6.82
CA THR A 101 2.19 12.12 7.44
C THR A 101 2.95 11.13 8.31
N GLY A 102 4.26 11.28 8.40
CA GLY A 102 5.09 10.40 9.20
C GLY A 102 6.43 11.04 9.52
N PRO A 103 7.26 10.39 10.37
CA PRO A 103 8.64 10.80 10.58
C PRO A 103 9.49 10.36 9.38
N TRP A 104 9.09 10.78 8.17
CA TRP A 104 9.75 10.39 6.94
C TRP A 104 11.22 10.75 6.98
N LYS A 105 12.06 9.75 6.77
CA LYS A 105 13.50 9.89 6.88
C LYS A 105 14.17 8.86 6.01
N ARG A 106 15.37 9.21 5.56
CA ARG A 106 16.23 8.29 4.82
C ARG A 106 16.54 7.10 5.71
N GLN A 107 16.17 5.90 5.24
CA GLN A 107 16.59 4.66 5.87
C GLN A 107 18.10 4.53 5.72
N LYS A 108 18.80 4.24 6.82
CA LYS A 108 20.25 4.03 6.77
C LYS A 108 20.52 2.78 5.94
N ARG A 109 21.54 2.84 5.06
CA ARG A 109 22.07 1.65 4.39
C ARG A 109 22.62 0.75 5.51
N GLY A 110 21.96 -0.39 5.72
CA GLY A 110 22.41 -1.45 6.60
C GLY A 110 23.22 -2.46 5.80
#